data_AF-A0A534B2V1-F1
#
_entry.id   AF-A0A534B2V1-F1
#
_cell.length_a   1.000
_cell.length_b   1.000
_cell.length_c   1.000
_cell.angle_alpha   90.00
_cell.angle_beta   90.00
_cell.angle_gamma   90.00
#
_symmetry.space_group_name_H-M   'P 1'
#
loop_
_entity.id
_entity.type
_entity.pdbx_description
1 polymer ?
#
loop_
_entity_poly.entity_id
_entity_poly.type
_entity_poly.pdbx_seq_one_letter_code
_entity_poly.pdbx_strand_id
1 'polypeptide(L)'
;QGLECLAQRASFGQLRLYNHPAILLLNDGAGGTHQVVLTRLDDERARIDLGGTPHDVGIGELSRYWFGDFVMLWRPGTNPVKPLSPGMRGADVRWLRESLQRLQGMRSDGPVGDVFDAELTRLVRDFQRQHRLTVDGVAGLQTQIALASAIAGPDAPLLDVADTHGG
;
A
#
# COMPACT_ATOMS: atom_id res chain seq x y z
N GLN A 1 14.71 11.60 6.24
CA GLN A 1 14.00 10.87 7.33
C GLN A 1 12.52 10.93 7.00
N GLY A 2 11.75 9.86 7.24
CA GLY A 2 10.33 9.78 6.84
C GLY A 2 9.94 8.49 6.12
N LEU A 3 10.75 7.44 6.19
CA LEU A 3 10.32 6.10 5.80
C LEU A 3 10.02 5.32 7.08
N GLU A 4 8.91 4.59 7.07
CA GLU A 4 8.53 3.62 8.08
C GLU A 4 8.67 2.21 7.53
N CYS A 5 8.96 1.28 8.44
CA CYS A 5 9.09 -0.14 8.14
C CYS A 5 7.82 -0.86 8.57
N LEU A 6 7.15 -1.50 7.63
CA LEU A 6 6.04 -2.40 7.90
C LEU A 6 6.54 -3.85 7.84
N ALA A 7 6.64 -4.49 9.00
CA ALA A 7 6.99 -5.89 9.14
C ALA A 7 5.80 -6.65 9.72
N GLN A 8 5.11 -7.44 8.89
CA GLN A 8 3.94 -8.23 9.30
C GLN A 8 3.68 -9.36 8.30
N ARG A 9 2.57 -10.08 8.46
CA ARG A 9 2.09 -11.08 7.49
C ARG A 9 1.02 -10.50 6.58
N ALA A 10 1.11 -10.82 5.30
CA ALA A 10 0.12 -10.46 4.29
C ALA A 10 -0.04 -11.55 3.23
N SER A 11 -1.13 -11.50 2.46
CA SER A 11 -1.30 -12.29 1.23
C SER A 11 -0.72 -11.55 0.01
N PHE A 12 -0.51 -12.26 -1.11
CA PHE A 12 -0.11 -11.60 -2.37
C PHE A 12 -1.14 -10.55 -2.81
N GLY A 13 -2.44 -10.80 -2.59
CA GLY A 13 -3.48 -9.82 -2.89
C GLY A 13 -3.32 -8.52 -2.09
N GLN A 14 -2.89 -8.62 -0.82
CA GLN A 14 -2.58 -7.44 0.00
C GLN A 14 -1.30 -6.74 -0.46
N LEU A 15 -0.27 -7.48 -0.87
CA LEU A 15 0.95 -6.86 -1.42
C LEU A 15 0.68 -6.12 -2.73
N ARG A 16 -0.17 -6.65 -3.61
CA ARG A 16 -0.62 -5.94 -4.83
C ARG A 16 -1.29 -4.62 -4.49
N LEU A 17 -2.10 -4.62 -3.42
CA LEU A 17 -2.82 -3.43 -2.96
C LEU A 17 -1.88 -2.36 -2.37
N TYR A 18 -0.84 -2.78 -1.65
CA TYR A 18 0.17 -1.83 -1.15
C TYR A 18 0.99 -1.21 -2.28
N ASN A 19 1.16 -1.95 -3.38
CA ASN A 19 1.83 -1.48 -4.59
C ASN A 19 3.23 -0.92 -4.34
N HIS A 20 4.00 -1.57 -3.47
CA HIS A 20 5.36 -1.16 -3.12
C HIS A 20 6.29 -2.37 -3.14
N PRO A 21 7.57 -2.21 -3.54
CA PRO A 21 8.56 -3.25 -3.36
C PRO A 21 8.67 -3.68 -1.90
N ALA A 22 8.80 -4.98 -1.71
CA ALA A 22 8.82 -5.62 -0.39
C ALA A 22 9.87 -6.72 -0.34
N ILE A 23 10.54 -6.86 0.79
CA ILE A 23 11.41 -7.99 1.07
C ILE A 23 10.53 -9.12 1.58
N LEU A 24 10.48 -10.23 0.85
CA LEU A 24 9.77 -11.44 1.25
C LEU A 24 10.71 -12.38 1.99
N LEU A 25 10.22 -12.97 3.08
CA LEU A 25 10.94 -13.99 3.84
C LEU A 25 10.45 -15.36 3.37
N LEU A 26 11.27 -16.05 2.57
CA LEU A 26 10.97 -17.37 2.02
C LEU A 26 11.57 -18.44 2.93
N ASN A 27 10.83 -19.51 3.18
CA ASN A 27 11.32 -20.67 3.93
C ASN A 27 11.56 -21.84 2.97
N ASP A 28 12.79 -22.35 2.95
CA ASP A 28 13.15 -23.51 2.13
C ASP A 28 12.74 -24.85 2.78
N GLY A 29 12.88 -25.94 2.03
CA GLY A 29 12.54 -27.29 2.51
C GLY A 29 13.48 -27.84 3.60
N ALA A 30 14.61 -27.20 3.84
CA ALA A 30 15.56 -27.54 4.91
C ALA A 30 15.32 -26.71 6.20
N GLY A 31 14.36 -25.78 6.18
CA GLY A 31 14.03 -24.90 7.30
C GLY A 31 14.84 -23.59 7.33
N GLY A 32 15.61 -23.28 6.29
CA GLY A 32 16.32 -22.02 6.14
C GLY A 32 15.39 -20.89 5.67
N THR A 33 15.64 -19.67 6.16
CA THR A 33 14.93 -18.47 5.70
C THR A 33 15.82 -17.64 4.78
N HIS A 34 15.28 -17.27 3.62
CA HIS A 34 15.94 -16.47 2.59
C HIS A 34 15.16 -15.17 2.36
N GLN A 35 15.89 -14.09 2.10
CA GLN A 35 15.30 -12.79 1.77
C GLN A 35 15.38 -12.54 0.27
N VAL A 36 14.26 -12.16 -0.32
CA VAL A 36 14.15 -11.81 -1.75
C VAL A 36 13.40 -10.50 -1.88
N VAL A 37 13.75 -9.65 -2.86
CA VAL A 37 13.03 -8.39 -3.06
C VAL A 37 11.99 -8.56 -4.15
N LEU A 38 10.72 -8.44 -3.81
CA LEU A 38 9.63 -8.36 -4.77
C LEU A 38 9.62 -6.97 -5.43
N THR A 39 9.76 -6.92 -6.75
CA THR A 39 9.80 -5.67 -7.54
C THR A 39 8.66 -5.55 -8.54
N ARG A 40 8.01 -6.67 -8.90
CA ARG A 40 6.79 -6.70 -9.70
C ARG A 40 5.87 -7.81 -9.22
N LEU A 41 4.57 -7.56 -9.24
CA LEU A 41 3.56 -8.54 -8.85
C LEU A 41 2.30 -8.36 -9.69
N ASP A 42 1.99 -9.34 -10.51
CA ASP A 42 0.70 -9.46 -11.20
C ASP A 42 -0.07 -10.68 -10.69
N ASP A 43 -1.13 -11.08 -11.41
CA ASP A 43 -2.01 -12.17 -10.99
C ASP A 43 -1.37 -13.55 -11.08
N GLU A 44 -0.43 -13.76 -12.01
CA GLU A 44 0.18 -15.07 -12.30
C GLU A 44 1.67 -15.13 -11.98
N ARG A 45 2.38 -13.99 -12.05
CA ARG A 45 3.83 -13.89 -11.93
C ARG A 45 4.27 -12.80 -10.97
N ALA A 46 5.46 -13.02 -10.42
CA ALA A 46 6.21 -12.05 -9.64
C ALA A 46 7.62 -11.90 -10.24
N ARG A 47 8.18 -10.68 -10.17
CA ARG A 47 9.62 -10.48 -10.33
C ARG A 47 10.23 -10.35 -8.95
N ILE A 48 11.19 -11.21 -8.67
CA ILE A 48 11.99 -11.18 -7.45
C ILE A 48 13.44 -10.86 -7.79
N ASP A 49 14.10 -10.09 -6.96
CA ASP A 49 15.55 -9.88 -7.01
C ASP A 49 16.21 -10.75 -5.94
N LEU A 50 17.16 -11.57 -6.41
CA LEU A 50 18.02 -12.43 -5.61
C LEU A 50 19.47 -11.98 -5.79
N GLY A 51 20.01 -11.26 -4.80
CA GLY A 51 21.41 -10.85 -4.82
C GLY A 51 21.79 -9.93 -5.98
N GLY A 52 20.86 -9.07 -6.42
CA GLY A 52 21.01 -8.16 -7.55
C GLY A 52 20.63 -8.75 -8.91
N THR A 53 20.16 -10.00 -8.94
CA THR A 53 19.72 -10.66 -10.18
C THR A 53 18.20 -10.79 -10.20
N PRO A 54 17.50 -10.19 -11.17
CA PRO A 54 16.05 -10.32 -11.28
C PRO A 54 15.66 -11.69 -11.88
N HIS A 55 14.60 -12.28 -11.31
CA HIS A 55 14.01 -13.55 -11.73
C HIS A 55 12.49 -13.43 -11.78
N ASP A 56 11.89 -13.90 -12.88
CA ASP A 56 10.44 -13.97 -13.04
C ASP A 56 9.91 -15.35 -12.66
N VAL A 57 9.17 -15.43 -11.55
CA VAL A 57 8.64 -16.67 -10.97
C VAL A 57 7.12 -16.70 -10.99
N GLY A 58 6.54 -17.90 -10.98
CA GLY A 58 5.08 -18.06 -10.86
C GLY A 58 4.60 -17.83 -9.43
N ILE A 59 3.43 -17.23 -9.23
CA ILE A 59 2.86 -17.02 -7.89
C ILE A 59 2.62 -18.33 -7.15
N GLY A 60 2.14 -19.36 -7.86
CA GLY A 60 1.93 -20.68 -7.29
C GLY A 60 3.22 -21.39 -6.87
N GLU A 61 4.36 -21.07 -7.50
CA GLU A 61 5.67 -21.57 -7.10
C GLU A 61 6.16 -20.83 -5.87
N LEU A 62 6.12 -19.49 -5.91
CA LEU A 62 6.56 -18.64 -4.80
C LEU A 62 5.75 -18.90 -3.53
N SER A 63 4.44 -19.17 -3.64
CA SER A 63 3.56 -19.50 -2.51
C SER A 63 3.94 -20.77 -1.77
N ARG A 64 4.78 -21.65 -2.36
CA ARG A 64 5.26 -22.86 -1.68
C ARG A 64 6.30 -22.55 -0.61
N TYR A 65 7.00 -21.42 -0.77
CA TYR A 65 8.08 -20.99 0.09
C TYR A 65 7.69 -19.77 0.94
N TRP A 66 6.74 -18.97 0.48
CA TRP A 66 6.30 -17.77 1.17
C TRP A 66 4.97 -17.97 1.91
N PHE A 67 5.00 -17.81 3.23
CA PHE A 67 3.83 -17.95 4.11
C PHE A 67 3.26 -16.60 4.58
N GLY A 68 3.71 -15.50 3.97
CA GLY A 68 3.14 -14.18 4.16
C GLY A 68 4.05 -13.18 4.85
N ASP A 69 5.15 -13.62 5.47
CA ASP A 69 6.08 -12.74 6.19
C ASP A 69 6.83 -11.82 5.21
N PHE A 70 6.73 -10.51 5.42
CA PHE A 70 7.39 -9.52 4.58
C PHE A 70 7.84 -8.31 5.39
N VAL A 71 8.75 -7.55 4.78
CA VAL A 71 9.15 -6.21 5.21
C VAL A 71 8.97 -5.25 4.04
N MET A 72 8.28 -4.14 4.27
CA MET A 72 8.07 -3.10 3.27
C MET A 72 8.43 -1.73 3.84
N LEU A 73 9.14 -0.94 3.07
CA LEU A 73 9.35 0.47 3.39
C LEU A 73 8.24 1.29 2.77
N TRP A 74 7.73 2.28 3.48
CA TRP A 74 6.73 3.21 2.94
C TRP A 74 6.86 4.56 3.63
N ARG A 75 6.29 5.61 3.03
CA ARG A 75 6.30 6.97 3.60
C ARG A 75 4.91 7.31 4.14
N PRO A 76 4.69 7.31 5.45
CA PRO A 76 3.40 7.71 6.00
C PRO A 76 3.19 9.21 5.83
N GLY A 77 1.92 9.61 5.71
CA GLY A 77 1.52 11.02 5.75
C GLY A 77 1.21 11.53 7.15
N THR A 78 1.19 10.65 8.15
CA THR A 78 0.93 10.95 9.56
C THR A 78 2.04 10.39 10.44
N ASN A 79 2.35 11.04 11.56
CA ASN A 79 3.32 10.55 12.53
C ASN A 79 2.85 10.91 13.96
N PRO A 80 2.55 9.92 14.84
CA PRO A 80 2.60 8.48 14.59
C PRO A 80 1.48 8.01 13.65
N VAL A 81 1.71 6.89 12.96
CA VAL A 81 0.68 6.23 12.15
C VAL A 81 -0.36 5.62 13.09
N LYS A 82 -1.57 6.18 13.07
CA LYS A 82 -2.72 5.70 13.84
C LYS A 82 -3.98 5.69 12.97
N PRO A 83 -4.97 4.82 13.26
CA PRO A 83 -6.25 4.87 12.56
C PRO A 83 -6.92 6.25 12.71
N LEU A 84 -7.46 6.78 11.60
CA LEU A 84 -8.28 7.99 11.61
C LEU A 84 -9.74 7.59 11.37
N SER A 85 -10.65 8.05 12.23
CA SER A 85 -12.06 7.65 12.23
C SER A 85 -13.00 8.84 12.45
N PRO A 86 -14.32 8.68 12.18
CA PRO A 86 -15.30 9.74 12.36
C PRO A 86 -15.26 10.39 13.75
N GLY A 87 -15.39 11.71 13.77
CA GLY A 87 -15.32 12.53 14.99
C GLY A 87 -13.90 13.00 15.37
N MET A 88 -12.84 12.39 14.82
CA MET A 88 -11.47 12.85 15.03
C MET A 88 -11.23 14.22 14.39
N ARG A 89 -10.23 14.95 14.91
CA ARG A 89 -9.85 16.28 14.43
C ARG A 89 -8.34 16.48 14.40
N GLY A 90 -7.87 17.40 13.57
CA GLY A 90 -6.50 17.90 13.56
C GLY A 90 -5.75 17.69 12.25
N ALA A 91 -4.44 17.89 12.30
CA ALA A 91 -3.57 17.90 11.11
C ALA A 91 -3.63 16.58 10.32
N ASP A 92 -3.66 15.43 11.00
CA ASP A 92 -3.74 14.11 10.35
C ASP A 92 -5.04 13.96 9.53
N VAL A 93 -6.15 14.48 10.05
CA VAL A 93 -7.46 14.44 9.39
C VAL A 93 -7.48 15.41 8.20
N ARG A 94 -6.87 16.58 8.35
CA ARG A 94 -6.70 17.52 7.24
C ARG A 94 -5.87 16.91 6.12
N TRP A 95 -4.75 16.26 6.45
CA TRP A 95 -3.92 15.53 5.47
C TRP A 95 -4.71 14.45 4.74
N LEU A 96 -5.51 13.65 5.45
CA LEU A 96 -6.37 12.62 4.86
C LEU A 96 -7.34 13.24 3.86
N ARG A 97 -8.01 14.34 4.24
CA ARG A 97 -8.95 15.05 3.39
C ARG A 97 -8.28 15.62 2.15
N GLU A 98 -7.16 16.32 2.29
CA GLU A 98 -6.39 16.89 1.18
C GLU A 98 -5.93 15.82 0.20
N SER A 99 -5.46 14.68 0.72
CA SER A 99 -5.01 13.56 -0.09
C SER A 99 -6.14 12.95 -0.92
N LEU A 100 -7.31 12.73 -0.31
CA LEU A 100 -8.50 12.22 -1.01
C LEU A 100 -9.06 13.23 -2.02
N GLN A 101 -9.11 14.51 -1.67
CA GLN A 101 -9.54 15.58 -2.59
C GLN A 101 -8.63 15.70 -3.81
N ARG A 102 -7.31 15.59 -3.61
CA ARG A 102 -6.32 15.58 -4.69
C ARG A 102 -6.57 14.45 -5.69
N LEU A 103 -6.86 13.23 -5.19
CA LEU A 103 -7.19 12.09 -6.05
C LEU A 103 -8.50 12.27 -6.82
N GLN A 104 -9.45 13.05 -6.29
CA GLN A 104 -10.69 13.41 -6.97
C GLN A 104 -10.54 14.57 -7.95
N GLY A 105 -9.33 15.13 -8.13
CA GLY A 105 -9.09 16.32 -8.95
C GLY A 105 -9.70 17.60 -8.38
N MET A 106 -10.14 17.57 -7.12
CA MET A 106 -10.70 18.74 -6.44
C MET A 106 -9.57 19.67 -6.04
N ARG A 107 -9.60 20.90 -6.54
CA ARG A 107 -8.75 21.99 -6.05
C ARG A 107 -9.43 22.63 -4.85
N SER A 108 -8.80 22.53 -3.69
CA SER A 108 -9.28 23.21 -2.49
C SER A 108 -8.82 24.67 -2.54
N ASP A 109 -9.66 25.55 -3.09
CA ASP A 109 -9.40 26.99 -3.16
C ASP A 109 -9.71 27.72 -1.82
N GLY A 110 -9.94 26.97 -0.74
CA GLY A 110 -10.26 27.48 0.59
C GLY A 110 -9.71 26.62 1.72
N PRO A 111 -9.87 27.06 3.00
CA PRO A 111 -9.35 26.34 4.15
C PRO A 111 -9.95 24.93 4.25
N VAL A 112 -9.08 23.92 4.28
CA VAL A 112 -9.49 22.53 4.36
C VAL A 112 -9.87 22.18 5.81
N GLY A 113 -11.11 21.74 5.99
CA GLY A 113 -11.62 21.32 7.30
C GLY A 113 -10.79 20.21 7.91
N ASP A 114 -10.52 20.30 9.20
CA ASP A 114 -9.69 19.35 9.95
C ASP A 114 -10.53 18.35 10.76
N VAL A 115 -11.83 18.25 10.47
CA VAL A 115 -12.77 17.35 11.15
C VAL A 115 -13.08 16.15 10.27
N PHE A 116 -13.12 14.98 10.88
CA PHE A 116 -13.55 13.74 10.23
C PHE A 116 -15.07 13.68 10.30
N ASP A 117 -15.72 14.39 9.39
CA ASP A 117 -17.17 14.52 9.29
C ASP A 117 -17.79 13.48 8.33
N ALA A 118 -19.09 13.60 8.08
CA ALA A 118 -19.82 12.71 7.19
C ALA A 118 -19.32 12.77 5.73
N GLU A 119 -18.85 13.94 5.27
CA GLU A 119 -18.30 14.08 3.93
C GLU A 119 -16.97 13.32 3.81
N LEU A 120 -16.04 13.51 4.75
CA LEU A 120 -14.78 12.77 4.75
C LEU A 120 -15.01 11.26 4.91
N THR A 121 -16.00 10.86 5.71
CA THR A 121 -16.39 9.46 5.84
C THR A 121 -16.83 8.88 4.49
N ARG A 122 -17.60 9.62 3.69
CA ARG A 122 -17.99 9.21 2.35
C ARG A 122 -16.77 9.08 1.43
N LEU A 123 -15.87 10.07 1.43
CA LEU A 123 -14.64 10.04 0.62
C LEU A 123 -13.76 8.84 0.97
N VAL A 124 -13.60 8.52 2.26
CA VAL A 124 -12.84 7.34 2.71
C VAL A 124 -13.49 6.06 2.22
N ARG A 125 -14.82 5.91 2.33
CA ARG A 125 -15.53 4.72 1.85
C ARG A 125 -15.44 4.56 0.33
N ASP A 126 -15.51 5.65 -0.41
CA ASP A 126 -15.39 5.64 -1.86
C ASP A 126 -14.00 5.22 -2.29
N PHE A 127 -12.96 5.76 -1.65
CA PHE A 127 -11.58 5.33 -1.83
C PHE A 127 -11.38 3.84 -1.50
N GLN A 128 -11.88 3.39 -0.34
CA GLN A 128 -11.79 1.99 0.07
C GLN A 128 -12.42 1.06 -0.97
N ARG A 129 -13.59 1.43 -1.51
CA ARG A 129 -14.26 0.64 -2.55
C ARG A 129 -13.46 0.58 -3.84
N GLN A 130 -12.92 1.72 -4.30
CA GLN A 130 -12.10 1.80 -5.51
C GLN A 130 -10.82 0.95 -5.40
N HIS A 131 -10.23 0.90 -4.21
CA HIS A 131 -9.00 0.16 -3.92
C HIS A 131 -9.26 -1.24 -3.32
N ARG A 132 -10.48 -1.78 -3.37
CA ARG A 132 -10.83 -3.13 -2.84
C ARG A 132 -10.40 -3.36 -1.38
N LEU A 133 -10.43 -2.32 -0.56
CA LEU A 133 -10.21 -2.37 0.89
C LEU A 133 -11.52 -2.70 1.63
N THR A 134 -11.41 -3.03 2.92
CA THR A 134 -12.58 -3.08 3.82
C THR A 134 -13.25 -1.71 3.86
N VAL A 135 -14.54 -1.64 3.50
CA VAL A 135 -15.30 -0.39 3.40
C VAL A 135 -15.97 -0.06 4.75
N ASP A 136 -15.16 0.26 5.76
CA ASP A 136 -15.63 0.62 7.10
C ASP A 136 -15.76 2.14 7.31
N GLY A 137 -15.15 2.96 6.45
CA GLY A 137 -15.07 4.41 6.61
C GLY A 137 -14.00 4.86 7.61
N VAL A 138 -13.06 3.98 7.97
CA VAL A 138 -11.92 4.26 8.84
C VAL A 138 -10.64 4.24 8.00
N ALA A 139 -9.84 5.30 8.08
CA ALA A 139 -8.52 5.31 7.49
C ALA A 139 -7.51 4.60 8.42
N GLY A 140 -7.62 3.28 8.49
CA GLY A 140 -6.64 2.41 9.14
C GLY A 140 -5.33 2.30 8.35
N LEU A 141 -4.40 1.48 8.84
CA LEU A 141 -3.07 1.31 8.24
C LEU A 141 -3.12 0.97 6.74
N GLN A 142 -3.94 -0.01 6.35
CA GLN A 142 -4.08 -0.41 4.95
C GLN A 142 -4.61 0.72 4.06
N THR A 143 -5.61 1.46 4.53
CA THR A 143 -6.14 2.64 3.83
C THR A 143 -5.07 3.71 3.67
N GLN A 144 -4.28 3.97 4.71
CA GLN A 144 -3.22 4.98 4.68
C GLN A 144 -2.06 4.60 3.75
N ILE A 145 -1.67 3.32 3.72
CA ILE A 145 -0.65 2.83 2.76
C ILE A 145 -1.16 2.98 1.33
N ALA A 146 -2.36 2.47 1.05
CA ALA A 146 -2.95 2.57 -0.29
C ALA A 146 -3.09 4.04 -0.74
N LEU A 147 -3.50 4.92 0.17
CA LEU A 147 -3.60 6.36 -0.10
C LEU A 147 -2.23 6.97 -0.38
N ALA A 148 -1.21 6.64 0.41
CA ALA A 148 0.16 7.08 0.20
C ALA A 148 0.70 6.65 -1.18
N SER A 149 0.44 5.39 -1.59
CA SER A 149 0.80 4.88 -2.91
C SER A 149 0.04 5.60 -4.03
N ALA A 150 -1.25 5.89 -3.84
CA ALA A 150 -2.07 6.56 -4.85
C ALA A 150 -1.68 8.03 -5.08
N ILE A 151 -1.19 8.72 -4.04
CA ILE A 151 -0.71 10.12 -4.15
C ILE A 151 0.81 10.21 -4.37
N ALA A 152 1.48 9.08 -4.56
CA ALA A 152 2.93 9.01 -4.67
C ALA A 152 3.41 9.74 -5.95
N GLY A 153 4.56 10.41 -5.85
CA GLY A 153 5.19 11.06 -6.99
C GLY A 153 5.83 10.05 -7.96
N PRO A 154 6.29 10.51 -9.14
CA PRO A 154 6.88 9.64 -10.16
C PRO A 154 8.14 8.88 -9.70
N ASP A 155 8.86 9.41 -8.71
CA ASP A 155 10.08 8.77 -8.17
C ASP A 155 9.79 7.79 -7.02
N ALA A 156 8.51 7.55 -6.69
CA ALA A 156 8.18 6.58 -5.67
C ALA A 156 8.43 5.16 -6.20
N PRO A 157 9.14 4.31 -5.44
CA PRO A 157 9.33 2.92 -5.82
C PRO A 157 8.00 2.19 -5.66
N LEU A 158 7.23 2.10 -6.74
CA LEU A 158 6.03 1.29 -6.82
C LEU A 158 6.38 -0.06 -7.45
N LEU A 159 5.51 -1.06 -7.29
CA LEU A 159 5.67 -2.29 -8.07
C LEU A 159 5.45 -1.96 -9.54
N ASP A 160 6.31 -2.47 -10.42
CA ASP A 160 6.12 -2.29 -11.85
C ASP A 160 4.77 -2.90 -12.26
N VAL A 161 3.87 -2.08 -12.78
CA VAL A 161 2.61 -2.57 -13.33
C VAL A 161 2.96 -3.30 -14.64
N ALA A 162 2.46 -4.52 -14.80
CA ALA A 162 2.50 -5.17 -16.09
C ALA A 162 1.70 -4.30 -17.09
N ASP A 163 2.32 -3.86 -18.19
CA ASP A 163 1.57 -3.34 -19.33
C ASP A 163 0.47 -4.34 -19.65
N THR A 164 -0.78 -3.95 -19.36
CA THR A 164 -1.94 -4.68 -19.81
C THR A 164 -1.93 -4.53 -21.33
N HIS A 165 -1.54 -5.59 -22.03
CA HIS A 165 -1.68 -5.63 -23.49
C HIS A 165 -3.15 -5.34 -23.80
N GLY A 166 -3.38 -4.21 -24.46
CA GLY A 166 -4.69 -3.79 -24.95
C GLY A 166 -5.31 -4.89 -25.80
N GLY A 167 -6.56 -5.19 -25.51
CA GLY A 167 -7.47 -5.88 -26.41
C GLY A 167 -8.19 -4.89 -27.32
#